data_AF-A0A1K0J6C0-F1
#
_entry.id   AF-A0A1K0J6C0-F1
#
_cell.length_a   1.000
_cell.length_b   1.000
_cell.length_c   1.000
_cell.angle_alpha   90.00
_cell.angle_beta   90.00
_cell.angle_gamma   90.00
#
_symmetry.space_group_name_H-M   'P 1'
#
loop_
_entity.id
_entity.type
_entity.pdbx_description
1 polymer ?
#
loop_
_entity_poly.entity_id
_entity_poly.type
_entity_poly.pdbx_seq_one_letter_code
_entity_poly.pdbx_strand_id
1 'polypeptide(L)' 'MWRGFMDRVLAETKVTEKFMEHDIRAKVSSDAESVEHARALLLHATTQPPSGRIGVRPSGSSRCAE' A
#
# COMPACT_ATOMS: atom_id res chain seq x y z
N MET A 1 5.38 20.92 13.90
CA MET A 1 4.01 20.72 13.39
C MET A 1 3.31 19.54 14.07
N TRP A 2 3.86 18.33 14.02
CA TRP A 2 3.22 17.14 14.62
C TRP A 2 3.09 17.16 16.14
N ARG A 3 4.16 17.57 16.85
CA ARG A 3 4.21 17.51 18.33
C ARG A 3 3.11 18.35 18.98
N GLY A 4 3.02 19.65 18.65
CA GLY A 4 1.98 20.53 19.19
C GLY A 4 0.56 20.25 18.66
N PHE A 5 0.42 19.51 17.56
CA PHE A 5 -0.87 18.99 17.12
C PHE A 5 -1.32 17.82 18.00
N MET A 6 -0.43 16.88 18.28
CA MET A 6 -0.73 15.71 19.13
C MET A 6 -1.06 16.09 20.56
N ASP A 7 -0.37 17.07 21.13
CA ASP A 7 -0.67 17.55 22.47
C ASP A 7 -2.10 18.13 22.57
N ARG A 8 -2.59 18.80 21.51
CA ARG A 8 -3.98 19.27 21.43
C ARG A 8 -4.99 18.13 21.21
N VAL A 9 -4.68 17.19 20.32
CA VAL A 9 -5.56 16.04 20.05
C VAL A 9 -5.81 15.23 21.32
N LEU A 10 -4.78 14.99 22.13
CA LEU A 10 -4.92 14.28 23.40
C LEU A 10 -5.70 15.07 24.47
N ALA A 11 -5.64 16.40 24.43
CA ALA A 11 -6.34 17.25 25.39
C ALA A 11 -7.82 17.48 25.02
N GLU A 12 -8.12 17.60 23.72
CA GLU A 12 -9.43 18.05 23.22
C GLU A 12 -10.31 16.89 22.72
N THR A 13 -9.75 15.72 22.45
CA THR A 13 -10.48 14.59 21.87
C THR A 13 -10.38 13.33 22.74
N LYS A 14 -11.12 12.28 22.36
CA LYS A 14 -11.14 10.99 23.08
C LYS A 14 -9.97 10.07 22.73
N VAL A 15 -8.98 10.57 21.98
CA VAL A 15 -7.81 9.79 21.60
C VAL A 15 -6.96 9.55 22.86
N THR A 16 -6.72 8.29 23.18
CA THR A 16 -5.92 7.89 24.37
C THR A 16 -4.47 7.60 24.03
N GLU A 17 -4.17 7.29 22.76
CA GLU A 17 -2.85 6.90 22.30
C GLU A 17 -2.34 7.82 21.19
N LYS A 18 -1.04 8.11 21.23
CA LYS A 18 -0.40 8.89 20.17
C LYS A 18 -0.25 8.03 18.93
N PHE A 19 -0.57 8.59 17.78
CA PHE A 19 -0.29 7.99 16.48
C PHE A 19 0.63 8.90 15.66
N MET A 20 1.24 8.33 14.64
CA MET A 20 2.12 9.02 13.72
C MET A 20 1.43 9.22 12.37
N GLU A 21 2.01 10.07 11.52
CA GLU A 21 1.48 10.36 10.19
C GLU A 21 1.29 9.07 9.36
N HIS A 22 2.23 8.13 9.52
CA HIS A 22 2.17 6.81 8.89
C HIS A 22 0.89 6.04 9.25
N ASP A 23 0.46 6.12 10.51
CA ASP A 23 -0.69 5.36 10.99
C ASP A 23 -2.01 5.91 10.42
N ILE A 24 -2.10 7.24 10.23
CA ILE A 24 -3.22 7.83 9.50
C ILE A 24 -3.21 7.38 8.04
N ARG A 25 -2.05 7.39 7.37
CA ARG A 25 -1.97 6.93 5.97
C ARG A 25 -2.37 5.46 5.85
N ALA A 26 -1.98 4.62 6.81
CA ALA A 26 -2.40 3.23 6.88
C ALA A 26 -3.92 3.09 7.10
N LYS A 27 -4.49 3.90 8.00
CA LYS A 27 -5.93 3.93 8.23
C LYS A 27 -6.72 4.38 7.00
N VAL A 28 -6.28 5.45 6.33
CA VAL A 28 -6.87 5.95 5.07
C VAL A 28 -6.81 4.88 3.98
N SER A 29 -5.72 4.13 3.88
CA SER A 29 -5.63 3.02 2.93
C SER A 29 -6.56 1.87 3.29
N SER A 30 -6.74 1.57 4.58
CA SER A 30 -7.58 0.47 5.05
C SER A 30 -9.08 0.77 4.94
N ASP A 31 -9.46 2.04 5.04
CA ASP A 31 -10.86 2.48 5.00
C ASP A 31 -11.35 2.77 3.57
N ALA A 32 -10.43 2.82 2.59
CA ALA A 32 -10.79 3.02 1.20
C ALA A 32 -11.51 1.80 0.62
N GLU A 33 -12.57 2.04 -0.14
CA GLU A 33 -13.41 0.99 -0.75
C GLU A 33 -12.66 0.16 -1.82
N SER A 34 -11.64 0.76 -2.45
CA SER A 34 -10.81 0.11 -3.45
C SER A 34 -9.36 0.60 -3.39
N VAL A 35 -8.45 -0.23 -3.93
CA VAL A 35 -7.01 0.08 -3.97
C VAL A 35 -6.74 1.29 -4.86
N GLU A 36 -7.52 1.46 -5.92
CA GLU A 36 -7.47 2.60 -6.84
C GLU A 36 -7.89 3.89 -6.13
N HIS A 37 -8.92 3.82 -5.28
CA HIS A 37 -9.36 4.94 -4.46
C HIS A 37 -8.31 5.32 -3.41
N ALA A 38 -7.74 4.34 -2.70
CA ALA A 38 -6.63 4.56 -1.77
C ALA A 38 -5.43 5.24 -2.45
N ARG A 39 -5.07 4.79 -3.66
CA ARG A 39 -3.96 5.36 -4.46
C ARG A 39 -4.21 6.82 -4.82
N ALA A 40 -5.44 7.17 -5.21
CA ALA A 40 -5.82 8.53 -5.54
C ALA A 40 -5.73 9.45 -4.31
N LEU A 41 -6.24 8.99 -3.16
CA LEU A 41 -6.20 9.75 -1.90
C LEU A 41 -4.77 9.95 -1.36
N LEU A 42 -3.92 8.93 -1.48
CA LEU A 42 -2.54 8.95 -0.98
C LEU A 42 -1.56 9.58 -1.98
N LEU A 43 -2.03 10.05 -3.14
CA LEU A 43 -1.21 10.54 -4.25
C LEU A 43 -0.07 9.56 -4.60
N HIS A 44 -0.34 8.27 -4.51
CA HIS A 44 0.68 7.25 -4.74
C HIS A 44 0.94 7.17 -6.25
N ALA A 45 1.97 7.87 -6.73
CA ALA A 45 2.45 7.73 -8.09
C ALA A 45 2.90 6.26 -8.29
N THR A 46 2.13 5.48 -9.04
CA THR A 46 2.52 4.11 -9.36
C THR A 46 3.73 4.15 -10.29
N THR A 47 4.86 3.61 -9.83
CA THR A 47 5.85 3.04 -10.74
C THR A 47 5.51 1.56 -10.82
N GLN A 48 4.53 1.21 -11.64
CA GLN A 48 4.35 -0.18 -12.03
C GLN A 48 5.43 -0.48 -13.06
N PRO A 49 6.49 -1.26 -12.73
CA PRO A 49 7.36 -1.76 -13.78
C PRO A 49 6.50 -2.56 -14.75
N PRO A 50 6.66 -2.38 -16.07
CA PRO A 50 5.88 -3.12 -17.04
C PRO A 50 6.05 -4.61 -16.74
N SER A 51 4.93 -5.29 -16.50
CA SER A 51 4.86 -6.74 -16.33
C SER A 51 5.24 -7.41 -17.65
N GLY A 52 6.53 -7.37 -17.97
CA GLY A 52 7.12 -7.87 -19.20
C GLY A 52 8.18 -8.90 -18.87
N ARG A 53 7.86 -10.16 -19.19
CA ARG A 53 8.73 -11.35 -19.21
C ARG A 53 9.15 -11.95 -17.88
N ILE A 54 8.27 -12.79 -17.32
CA ILE A 54 8.74 -14.08 -16.78
C ILE A 54 8.75 -15.04 -17.98
N GLY A 55 9.93 -15.22 -18.57
CA GLY A 55 10.12 -16.18 -19.67
C GLY A 55 10.00 -17.59 -19.12
N VAL A 56 8.86 -18.24 -19.38
CA VAL A 56 8.71 -19.68 -19.16
C VAL A 56 9.67 -20.40 -20.13
N ARG A 57 10.70 -21.07 -19.60
CA ARG A 57 11.58 -21.93 -20.40
C ARG A 57 10.73 -23.09 -20.94
N PRO A 58 10.68 -23.33 -22.26
CA PRO A 58 9.98 -24.50 -22.77
C PRO A 58 10.79 -25.75 -22.41
N SER A 59 10.16 -26.67 -21.66
CA SER A 59 10.66 -28.01 -21.41
C SER A 59 10.49 -28.84 -22.68
N GLY A 60 11.52 -28.84 -23.54
CA GLY A 60 11.64 -29.77 -24.66
C GLY A 60 12.62 -30.89 -24.33
N SER A 61 12.11 -32.12 -24.15
CA SER A 61 12.83 -33.41 -24.25
C SER A 61 11.80 -34.50 -23.96
N SER A 62 11.63 -35.59 -24.69
CA SER A 62 12.13 -36.11 -25.95
C SER A 62 11.18 -37.27 -26.29
N ARG A 63 10.90 -37.50 -27.57
CA ARG A 63 10.10 -38.63 -28.07
C ARG A 63 10.76 -39.98 -27.70
N CYS A 64 9.94 -40.95 -27.30
CA CYS A 64 10.17 -42.40 -27.45
C CYS A 64 8.89 -42.95 -28.10
N ALA A 65 8.85 -43.17 -29.42
CA ALA A 65 9.28 -44.37 -30.16
C ALA A 65 8.22 -45.48 -30.08
N GLU A 66 7.53 -45.71 -31.20
CA GLU A 66 6.86 -46.95 -31.59
C GLU A 66 7.56 -47.50 -32.83
#